data_AF-A0A6M1S1P7-F1
#
_entry.id   AF-A0A6M1S1P7-F1
#
_cell.length_a   1.000
_cell.length_b   1.000
_cell.length_c   1.000
_cell.angle_alpha   90.00
_cell.angle_beta   90.00
_cell.angle_gamma   90.00
#
_symmetry.space_group_name_H-M   'P 1'
#
loop_
_entity.id
_entity.type
_entity.pdbx_description
1 polymer ?
#
loop_
_entity_poly.entity_id
_entity_poly.type
_entity_poly.pdbx_seq_one_letter_code
_entity_poly.pdbx_strand_id
1 'polypeptide(L)' 'MTVWIRIALYMVAGWLYGSGYIGDEVKALITTDPAVASSIEAGISALIASVPVAWWQWARKTGKPT' A
#
# COMPACT_ATOMS: atom_id res chain seq x y z
N MET A 1 -4.84 -12.31 3.09
CA MET A 1 -5.52 -11.53 2.04
C MET A 1 -7.01 -11.40 2.33
N THR A 2 -7.41 -10.26 2.89
CA THR A 2 -8.79 -9.79 2.79
C THR A 2 -9.11 -9.54 1.31
N VAL A 3 -10.24 -10.05 0.83
CA VAL A 3 -10.66 -9.99 -0.59
C VAL A 3 -10.53 -8.58 -1.18
N TRP A 4 -10.85 -7.57 -0.39
CA TRP A 4 -10.78 -6.15 -0.74
C TRP A 4 -9.37 -5.65 -1.07
N ILE A 5 -8.36 -6.08 -0.31
CA ILE A 5 -6.96 -5.67 -0.54
C ILE A 5 -6.47 -6.22 -1.87
N ARG A 6 -6.81 -7.47 -2.17
CA ARG A 6 -6.46 -8.12 -3.42
C ARG A 6 -7.08 -7.41 -4.63
N ILE A 7 -8.35 -7.01 -4.52
CA ILE A 7 -9.06 -6.24 -5.56
C ILE A 7 -8.37 -4.87 -5.76
N ALA A 8 -8.06 -4.16 -4.69
CA ALA A 8 -7.36 -2.87 -4.77
C ALA A 8 -5.98 -3.01 -5.44
N LEU A 9 -5.23 -4.07 -5.09
CA LEU A 9 -3.93 -4.37 -5.68
C LEU A 9 -4.03 -4.63 -7.20
N TYR A 10 -5.02 -5.41 -7.63
CA TYR A 10 -5.27 -5.65 -9.06
C TYR A 10 -5.67 -4.39 -9.82
N MET A 11 -6.49 -3.52 -9.21
CA MET A 11 -6.86 -2.24 -9.81
C MET A 11 -5.65 -1.30 -9.96
N VAL A 12 -4.82 -1.19 -8.93
CA VAL A 12 -3.60 -0.37 -8.96
C VAL A 12 -2.57 -0.92 -9.94
N ALA A 13 -2.36 -2.24 -9.97
CA ALA A 13 -1.48 -2.88 -10.94
C ALA A 13 -1.95 -2.68 -12.39
N GLY A 14 -3.27 -2.78 -12.64
CA GLY A 14 -3.87 -2.51 -13.94
C GLY A 14 -3.72 -1.04 -14.36
N TRP A 15 -3.90 -0.11 -13.42
CA TRP A 15 -3.74 1.33 -13.67
C TRP A 15 -2.26 1.72 -13.93
N LEU A 16 -1.32 1.17 -13.16
CA LEU A 16 0.13 1.36 -13.36
C LEU A 16 0.61 0.81 -14.70
N TYR A 17 0.04 -0.32 -15.13
CA TYR A 17 0.27 -0.88 -16.46
C TYR A 17 -0.31 0.03 -17.56
N GLY A 18 -1.57 0.46 -17.43
CA GLY A 18 -2.22 1.33 -18.42
C GLY A 18 -1.61 2.73 -18.54
N SER A 19 -0.91 3.20 -17.50
CA SER A 19 -0.17 4.46 -17.47
C SER A 19 1.28 4.35 -17.96
N GLY A 20 1.74 3.15 -18.32
CA GLY A 20 3.08 2.90 -18.86
C GLY A 20 4.22 2.99 -17.84
N TYR A 21 3.89 3.12 -16.55
CA TYR A 21 4.90 3.15 -15.47
C TYR A 21 5.51 1.78 -15.19
N ILE A 22 4.85 0.69 -15.63
CA ILE A 22 5.22 -0.68 -15.30
C ILE A 22 5.04 -1.61 -16.52
N GLY A 23 6.05 -2.43 -16.82
CA GLY A 23 6.01 -3.45 -17.88
C GLY A 23 5.28 -4.74 -17.48
N ASP A 24 4.94 -5.59 -18.45
CA ASP A 24 4.19 -6.85 -18.24
C ASP A 24 4.83 -7.79 -17.21
N GLU A 25 6.16 -7.81 -17.12
CA GLU A 25 6.91 -8.63 -16.16
C GLU A 25 6.60 -8.26 -14.70
N VAL A 26 6.54 -6.96 -14.40
CA VAL A 26 6.30 -6.47 -13.05
C VAL A 26 4.82 -6.56 -12.70
N LYS A 27 3.92 -6.38 -13.68
CA LYS A 27 2.49 -6.68 -13.51
C LYS A 27 2.29 -8.16 -13.18
N ALA A 28 2.93 -9.06 -13.90
CA ALA A 28 2.88 -10.50 -13.62
C ALA A 28 3.40 -10.78 -12.21
N LEU A 29 4.57 -10.23 -11.84
CA LEU A 29 5.16 -10.40 -10.51
C LEU A 29 4.22 -9.95 -9.37
N ILE A 30 3.62 -8.76 -9.49
CA ILE A 30 2.67 -8.20 -8.50
C ILE A 30 1.40 -9.06 -8.38
N THR A 31 0.96 -9.67 -9.48
CA THR A 31 -0.33 -10.36 -9.54
C THR A 31 -0.27 -11.87 -9.31
N THR A 32 0.89 -12.49 -9.56
CA THR A 32 1.12 -13.93 -9.44
C THR A 32 1.98 -14.33 -8.25
N ASP A 33 2.85 -13.46 -7.74
CA ASP A 33 3.70 -13.79 -6.60
C ASP A 33 3.05 -13.40 -5.26
N PRO A 34 2.64 -14.37 -4.43
CA PRO A 34 2.01 -14.10 -3.14
C PRO A 34 2.97 -13.39 -2.15
N ALA A 35 4.29 -13.53 -2.30
CA ALA A 35 5.25 -12.83 -1.45
C ALA A 35 5.30 -11.32 -1.75
N VAL A 36 5.24 -10.95 -3.04
CA VAL A 36 5.18 -9.55 -3.48
C VAL A 36 3.86 -8.91 -3.11
N ALA A 37 2.75 -9.64 -3.27
CA ALA A 37 1.45 -9.16 -2.81
C ALA A 37 1.45 -8.93 -1.29
N SER A 38 2.06 -9.83 -0.52
CA SER A 38 2.17 -9.71 0.93
C SER A 38 3.09 -8.56 1.38
N SER A 39 4.15 -8.25 0.63
CA SER A 39 5.04 -7.13 0.96
C SER A 39 4.41 -5.77 0.66
N ILE A 40 3.60 -5.68 -0.41
CA ILE A 40 2.78 -4.49 -0.69
C ILE A 40 1.70 -4.32 0.38
N GLU A 41 1.02 -5.39 0.79
CA GLU A 41 0.02 -5.37 1.87
C GLU A 41 0.66 -4.92 3.20
N ALA A 42 1.86 -5.41 3.50
CA ALA A 42 2.64 -4.97 4.66
C ALA A 42 3.05 -3.48 4.54
N GLY A 43 3.45 -3.03 3.35
CA GLY A 43 3.81 -1.63 3.09
C GLY A 43 2.63 -0.66 3.25
N ILE A 44 1.47 -1.01 2.70
CA ILE A 44 0.22 -0.23 2.86
C ILE A 44 -0.22 -0.22 4.33
N SER A 45 -0.17 -1.36 4.99
CA SER A 45 -0.53 -1.46 6.42
C SER A 45 0.42 -0.64 7.28
N ALA A 46 1.72 -0.67 7.01
CA ALA A 46 2.72 0.14 7.69
C ALA A 46 2.49 1.65 7.44
N LEU A 47 2.15 2.04 6.22
CA LEU A 47 1.81 3.42 5.88
C LEU A 47 0.58 3.89 6.66
N ILE A 48 -0.50 3.11 6.66
CA ILE A 48 -1.72 3.44 7.41
C ILE A 48 -1.42 3.50 8.91
N ALA A 49 -0.66 2.55 9.44
CA ALA A 49 -0.23 2.54 10.84
C ALA A 49 0.68 3.73 11.19
N SER A 50 1.42 4.27 10.22
CA SER A 50 2.24 5.46 10.42
C SER A 50 1.43 6.74 10.61
N VAL A 51 0.19 6.80 10.10
CA VAL A 51 -0.69 7.98 10.21
C VAL A 51 -0.99 8.36 11.67
N PRO A 52 -1.51 7.46 12.53
CA PRO A 52 -1.75 7.79 13.93
C PRO A 52 -0.45 8.06 14.70
N VAL A 53 0.66 7.39 14.36
CA VAL A 53 1.97 7.66 14.97
C VAL A 53 2.45 9.08 14.62
N ALA A 54 2.34 9.48 13.36
CA ALA A 54 2.68 10.81 12.90
C ALA A 54 1.79 11.88 13.54
N TRP A 55 0.48 11.61 13.66
CA TRP A 55 -0.47 12.47 14.36
C TRP A 55 -0.09 12.65 15.83
N TRP A 56 0.20 11.57 16.54
CA TRP A 56 0.60 11.62 17.94
C TRP A 56 1.90 12.41 18.13
N GLN A 57 2.91 12.19 17.28
CA GLN A 57 4.15 12.95 17.33
C GLN A 57 3.93 14.45 17.10
N TRP A 58 3.04 14.81 16.18
CA TRP A 58 2.70 16.19 15.90
C TRP A 58 1.85 16.84 17.01
N ALA A 59 0.86 16.11 17.54
CA ALA A 59 0.02 16.56 18.64
C ALA A 59 0.84 16.84 19.90
N ARG A 60 1.83 15.98 20.22
CA ARG A 60 2.81 16.22 21.29
C ARG A 60 3.65 17.49 21.09
N LYS A 61 4.02 17.81 19.85
CA LYS A 61 4.79 19.03 19.54
C LYS A 61 3.95 20.30 19.57
N THR A 62 2.64 20.20 19.35
CA THR A 62 1.73 21.36 19.22
C THR A 62 0.82 21.57 20.43
N GLY A 63 0.95 20.74 21.48
CA GLY A 63 0.13 20.82 22.68
C GLY A 63 -1.34 20.46 22.45
N LYS A 64 -1.65 19.79 21.34
CA LYS A 64 -3.01 19.35 21.01
C LYS A 64 -3.31 17.99 21.64
N PRO A 65 -4.57 17.70 21.99
CA PRO A 65 -4.95 16.40 22.55
C PRO A 65 -4.63 15.30 21.54
N THR A 66 -3.97 14.25 22.04
CA THR A 66 -3.57 13.04 21.30
C THR A 66 -4.71 12.06 21.16
#